data_AF-A0A7W6RBQ4-F1
#
_entry.id   AF-A0A7W6RBQ4-F1
#
_cell.length_a   1.000
_cell.length_b   1.000
_cell.length_c   1.000
_cell.angle_alpha   90.00
_cell.angle_beta   90.00
_cell.angle_gamma   90.00
#
_symmetry.space_group_name_H-M   'P 1'
#
loop_
_entity.id
_entity.type
_entity.pdbx_description
1 polymer ?
#
loop_
_entity_poly.entity_id
_entity_poly.type
_entity_poly.pdbx_seq_one_letter_code
_entity_poly.pdbx_strand_id
1 'polypeptide(L)' 'MVPNFFNEDWRFWQIINPKDGLAGTMIGLAVLAVLIHLALLFGSEGIAKAWMG' A
#
# COMPACT_ATOMS: atom_id res chain seq x y z
N MET A 1 -10.23 21.08 20.86
CA MET A 1 -8.99 20.87 20.07
C MET A 1 -9.14 19.53 19.38
N VAL A 2 -9.04 19.47 18.05
CA VAL A 2 -9.02 18.19 17.33
C VAL A 2 -7.75 17.46 17.76
N PRO A 3 -7.82 16.20 18.23
CA PRO A 3 -6.62 15.47 18.61
C PRO A 3 -5.67 15.43 17.41
N ASN A 4 -4.46 15.98 17.61
CA ASN A 4 -3.44 15.96 16.58
C ASN A 4 -2.81 14.57 16.56
N PHE A 5 -3.41 13.67 15.77
CA PHE A 5 -2.99 12.27 15.65
C PHE A 5 -1.47 12.12 15.45
N PHE A 6 -0.86 13.05 14.71
CA PHE A 6 0.57 13.08 14.44
C PHE A 6 1.47 13.30 15.67
N ASN A 7 0.96 13.86 16.78
CA ASN A 7 1.75 14.05 18.00
C ASN A 7 2.02 12.72 18.75
N GLU A 8 1.23 11.68 18.49
CA GLU A 8 1.35 10.39 19.19
C GLU A 8 1.86 9.25 18.31
N ASP A 9 2.07 9.48 17.00
CA ASP A 9 2.50 8.45 16.05
C ASP A 9 3.83 7.77 16.43
N TRP A 10 4.72 8.48 17.13
CA TRP A 10 5.98 7.89 17.61
C TRP A 10 5.75 6.72 18.59
N ARG A 11 4.59 6.66 19.27
CA ARG A 11 4.23 5.59 20.21
C ARG A 11 3.96 4.27 19.50
N PHE A 12 3.65 4.28 18.20
CA PHE A 12 3.51 3.06 17.39
C PHE A 12 4.75 2.16 17.49
N TRP A 13 5.93 2.76 17.53
CA TRP A 13 7.21 2.07 17.64
C TRP A 13 7.50 1.49 19.04
N GLN A 14 6.66 1.78 20.04
CA GLN A 14 6.71 1.10 21.35
C GLN A 14 6.04 -0.28 21.28
N ILE A 15 5.13 -0.48 20.33
CA ILE A 15 4.36 -1.73 20.17
C ILE A 15 5.01 -2.62 19.11
N ILE A 16 5.56 -2.02 18.06
CA ILE A 16 6.17 -2.72 16.92
C ILE A 16 7.66 -2.40 16.84
N ASN A 17 8.48 -3.43 16.70
CA ASN A 17 9.91 -3.25 16.44
C ASN A 17 10.11 -2.52 15.11
N PRO A 18 10.84 -1.39 15.08
CA PRO A 18 11.02 -0.59 13.87
C PRO A 18 11.54 -1.34 12.66
N LYS A 19 12.43 -2.32 12.88
CA LYS A 19 13.01 -3.13 11.78
C LYS A 19 11.96 -4.02 11.14
N ASP A 20 11.17 -4.70 11.96
CA ASP A 20 10.13 -5.63 11.51
C ASP A 20 8.97 -4.87 10.87
N GLY A 21 8.60 -3.70 11.43
CA GLY A 21 7.63 -2.79 10.86
C GLY A 21 8.04 -2.30 9.47
N LEU A 22 9.28 -1.82 9.33
CA LEU A 22 9.82 -1.37 8.04
C LEU A 22 9.83 -2.50 7.01
N ALA A 23 10.34 -3.69 7.38
CA ALA A 23 10.40 -4.83 6.49
C ALA A 23 8.99 -5.27 6.04
N GLY A 24 8.04 -5.36 6.98
CA GLY A 24 6.65 -5.71 6.70
C GLY A 24 5.97 -4.70 5.76
N THR A 25 6.17 -3.39 5.98
CA THR A 25 5.65 -2.35 5.08
C THR A 25 6.23 -2.46 3.68
N MET A 26 7.55 -2.66 3.56
CA MET A 26 8.20 -2.79 2.24
C MET A 26 7.70 -4.01 1.48
N ILE A 27 7.54 -5.16 2.15
CA ILE A 27 6.97 -6.37 1.55
C ILE A 27 5.52 -6.11 1.12
N GLY A 28 4.69 -5.53 1.99
CA GLY A 28 3.29 -5.23 1.69
C GLY A 28 3.14 -4.29 0.49
N LEU A 29 3.94 -3.23 0.43
CA LEU A 29 3.96 -2.30 -0.70
C LEU A 29 4.44 -2.96 -1.99
N ALA A 30 5.46 -3.82 -1.94
CA ALA A 30 5.94 -4.56 -3.10
C ALA A 30 4.86 -5.50 -3.65
N VAL A 31 4.19 -6.27 -2.78
CA VAL A 31 3.07 -7.14 -3.17
C VAL A 31 1.94 -6.33 -3.77
N LEU A 32 1.55 -5.23 -3.13
CA LEU A 32 0.50 -4.35 -3.64
C LEU A 32 0.85 -3.78 -5.02
N ALA A 33 2.10 -3.32 -5.20
CA ALA A 33 2.57 -2.81 -6.48
C ALA A 33 2.46 -3.89 -7.56
N VAL A 34 2.92 -5.12 -7.30
CA VAL A 34 2.79 -6.24 -8.24
C VAL A 34 1.33 -6.50 -8.59
N LEU A 35 0.43 -6.56 -7.60
CA LEU A 35 -1.00 -6.79 -7.84
C LEU A 35 -1.62 -5.69 -8.72
N ILE A 36 -1.29 -4.43 -8.47
CA ILE A 36 -1.76 -3.31 -9.30
C ILE A 36 -1.25 -3.45 -10.74
N HIS A 37 0.03 -3.78 -10.93
CA HIS A 37 0.60 -3.95 -12.26
C HIS A 37 -0.03 -5.14 -12.99
N LEU A 38 -0.26 -6.26 -12.32
CA LEU A 38 -0.94 -7.41 -12.90
C LEU A 38 -2.39 -7.08 -13.26
N ALA A 39 -3.11 -6.35 -12.40
CA ALA A 39 -4.46 -5.89 -12.68
C ALA A 39 -4.51 -4.95 -13.88
N LEU A 40 -3.52 -4.07 -14.07
CA LEU A 40 -3.44 -3.22 -15.25
C LEU A 40 -3.06 -4.02 -16.50
N LEU A 41 -2.01 -4.83 -16.45
CA LEU A 41 -1.53 -5.58 -17.62
C LEU A 41 -2.58 -6.58 -18.12
N PHE A 42 -3.18 -7.35 -17.23
CA PHE A 42 -4.13 -8.42 -17.59
C PHE A 42 -5.60 -8.00 -17.48
N GLY A 43 -5.93 -7.01 -16.64
CA GLY A 43 -7.27 -6.43 -16.61
C GLY A 43 -7.52 -5.42 -17.73
N SER A 44 -6.46 -4.89 -18.37
CA SER A 44 -6.61 -4.00 -19.52
C SER A 44 -7.13 -4.69 -20.77
N GLU A 45 -7.15 -6.02 -20.90
CA GLU A 45 -7.86 -6.62 -22.04
C GLU A 45 -9.37 -6.33 -21.99
N GLY A 46 -9.94 -6.22 -20.79
CA GLY A 46 -11.35 -5.83 -20.59
C GLY A 46 -11.55 -4.31 -20.69
N ILE A 47 -10.64 -3.52 -20.11
CA ILE A 47 -10.72 -2.05 -20.14
C ILE A 47 -10.39 -1.51 -21.54
N ALA A 48 -9.30 -1.95 -22.18
CA ALA A 48 -8.95 -1.54 -23.54
C ALA A 48 -10.03 -1.94 -24.55
N LYS A 49 -10.68 -3.11 -24.42
CA LYS A 49 -11.85 -3.45 -25.26
C LYS A 49 -13.07 -2.56 -24.97
N ALA A 50 -13.25 -2.07 -23.74
CA ALA A 50 -14.34 -1.16 -23.39
C ALA A 50 -14.10 0.30 -23.82
N TRP A 51 -12.85 0.70 -24.08
CA TRP A 51 -12.47 2.06 -24.53
C TRP A 51 -12.06 2.13 -26.02
N MET A 52 -11.78 0.99 -26.67
CA MET A 52 -11.49 0.87 -28.11
C MET A 52 -12.71 0.40 -28.93
N GLY A 53 -13.90 0.40 -28.33
CA GLY A 53 -15.19 0.16 -28.98
C GLY A 53 -16.03 1.43 -29.02
#